data_AF-A0A127VC96-F1
#
_entry.id   AF-A0A127VC96-F1
#
_cell.length_a   1.000
_cell.length_b   1.000
_cell.length_c   1.000
_cell.angle_alpha   90.00
_cell.angle_beta   90.00
_cell.angle_gamma   90.00
#
_symmetry.space_group_name_H-M   'P 1'
#
loop_
_entity.id
_entity.type
_entity.pdbx_description
1 polymer ?
#
loop_
_entity_poly.entity_id
_entity_poly.type
_entity_poly.pdbx_seq_one_letter_code
_entity_poly.pdbx_strand_id
1 'polypeptide(L)'
;MESEKTVYSYFSDTMLLKHLKKGDRLAFTEIFERYWKKVYNESYKRIQNPTLAESITEIVFVGLWEEKENKKKQKLLPYLLTSLRSHVLQLYREGKAVPRVERKSNYSMLTCIHTGIN
;
A
#
# COMPACT_ATOMS: atom_id res chain seq x y z
N MET A 1 -14.77 14.00 18.57
CA MET A 1 -15.42 13.67 17.29
C MET A 1 -15.81 12.22 17.38
N GLU A 2 -17.00 11.96 17.92
CA GLU A 2 -17.56 10.63 18.01
C GLU A 2 -17.75 10.09 16.61
N SER A 3 -17.06 8.99 16.33
CA SER A 3 -17.18 8.26 15.08
C SER A 3 -18.57 7.61 15.06
N GLU A 4 -19.52 8.23 14.38
CA GLU A 4 -20.71 7.51 13.93
C GLU A 4 -20.23 6.32 13.11
N LYS A 5 -20.27 5.12 13.70
CA LYS A 5 -20.00 3.89 12.97
C LYS A 5 -21.04 3.76 11.88
N THR A 6 -20.64 4.08 10.66
CA THR A 6 -21.48 3.85 9.49
C THR A 6 -21.70 2.34 9.32
N VAL A 7 -22.83 1.97 8.70
CA VAL A 7 -23.20 0.57 8.41
C VAL A 7 -22.10 -0.16 7.63
N TYR A 8 -21.27 0.59 6.88
CA TYR A 8 -20.13 0.09 6.12
C TYR A 8 -19.03 -0.55 6.97
N SER A 9 -18.91 -0.20 8.26
CA SER A 9 -17.93 -0.80 9.17
C SER A 9 -18.09 -2.32 9.34
N TYR A 10 -19.28 -2.86 9.09
CA TYR A 10 -19.57 -4.30 9.14
C TYR A 10 -19.49 -4.98 7.76
N PHE A 11 -19.32 -4.22 6.69
CA PHE A 11 -19.28 -4.77 5.34
C PHE A 11 -17.96 -5.48 5.06
N SER A 12 -18.04 -6.62 4.38
CA SER A 12 -16.85 -7.27 3.83
C SER A 12 -16.23 -6.41 2.71
N ASP A 13 -14.96 -6.61 2.39
CA ASP A 13 -14.30 -5.93 1.26
C ASP A 13 -15.09 -6.06 -0.04
N THR A 14 -15.72 -7.23 -0.27
CA THR A 14 -16.52 -7.47 -1.48
C THR A 14 -17.79 -6.63 -1.52
N MET A 15 -18.42 -6.39 -0.36
CA MET A 15 -19.59 -5.52 -0.23
C MET A 15 -19.18 -4.06 -0.40
N LEU A 16 -18.09 -3.63 0.25
CA LEU A 16 -17.54 -2.29 0.09
C LEU A 16 -17.21 -1.99 -1.38
N LEU A 17 -16.58 -2.93 -2.09
CA LEU A 17 -16.29 -2.79 -3.53
C LEU A 17 -17.56 -2.72 -4.38
N LYS A 18 -18.63 -3.44 -4.03
CA LYS A 18 -19.92 -3.34 -4.74
C LYS A 18 -20.55 -1.96 -4.58
N HIS A 19 -20.46 -1.37 -3.39
CA HIS A 19 -20.97 -0.03 -3.13
C HIS A 19 -20.09 1.04 -3.78
N LEU A 20 -18.77 0.91 -3.68
CA LEU A 20 -17.79 1.77 -4.35
C LEU A 20 -18.08 1.88 -5.85
N LYS A 21 -18.37 0.76 -6.52
CA LYS A 21 -18.74 0.72 -7.94
C LYS A 21 -19.96 1.57 -8.30
N LYS A 22 -20.87 1.78 -7.35
CA LYS A 22 -22.06 2.63 -7.52
C LYS A 22 -21.77 4.11 -7.22
N GLY A 23 -20.52 4.48 -6.94
CA GLY A 23 -20.14 5.84 -6.56
C GLY A 23 -20.45 6.19 -5.10
N ASP A 24 -20.63 5.19 -4.25
CA ASP A 24 -20.91 5.37 -2.84
C ASP A 24 -19.67 5.89 -2.08
N ARG A 25 -19.71 7.17 -1.69
CA ARG A 25 -18.60 7.84 -1.00
C ARG A 25 -18.35 7.26 0.39
N LEU A 26 -19.37 6.82 1.11
CA LEU A 26 -19.22 6.28 2.45
C LEU A 26 -18.50 4.93 2.42
N ALA A 27 -18.79 4.11 1.40
CA ALA A 27 -18.04 2.88 1.17
C ALA A 27 -16.57 3.15 0.83
N PHE A 28 -16.27 4.22 0.08
CA PHE A 28 -14.89 4.64 -0.17
C PHE A 28 -14.19 5.11 1.11
N THR A 29 -14.85 5.94 1.92
CA THR A 29 -14.31 6.40 3.22
C THR A 29 -13.97 5.23 4.12
N GLU A 30 -14.85 4.24 4.23
CA GLU A 30 -14.58 3.02 5.01
C GLU A 30 -13.38 2.25 4.47
N ILE A 31 -13.26 2.10 3.15
CA ILE A 31 -12.07 1.48 2.52
C ILE A 31 -10.81 2.28 2.86
N PHE A 32 -10.88 3.60 2.75
CA PHE A 32 -9.77 4.49 3.05
C PHE A 32 -9.30 4.30 4.50
N GLU A 33 -10.21 4.40 5.48
CA GLU A 33 -9.90 4.24 6.90
C GLU A 33 -9.26 2.86 7.21
N ARG A 34 -9.78 1.78 6.61
CA ARG A 34 -9.25 0.42 6.82
C ARG A 34 -7.85 0.20 6.27
N TYR A 35 -7.55 0.79 5.12
CA TYR A 35 -6.37 0.42 4.34
C TYR A 35 -5.30 1.50 4.29
N TRP A 36 -5.63 2.76 4.60
CA TRP A 36 -4.71 3.90 4.53
C TRP A 36 -3.38 3.62 5.23
N LYS A 37 -3.44 3.26 6.52
CA LYS A 37 -2.23 2.98 7.32
C LYS A 37 -1.41 1.83 6.75
N LYS A 38 -2.04 0.80 6.18
CA LYS A 38 -1.34 -0.34 5.58
C LYS A 38 -0.63 0.06 4.30
N VAL A 39 -1.31 0.80 3.42
CA VAL A 39 -0.75 1.28 2.15
C VAL A 39 0.38 2.28 2.41
N TYR A 40 0.17 3.24 3.32
CA TYR A 40 1.18 4.21 3.74
C TYR A 40 2.44 3.52 4.29
N ASN A 41 2.28 2.60 5.24
CA ASN A 41 3.43 1.89 5.82
C ASN A 41 4.20 1.11 4.76
N GLU A 42 3.51 0.49 3.81
CA GLU A 42 4.13 -0.28 2.74
C GLU A 42 4.85 0.61 1.71
N SER A 43 4.35 1.82 1.49
CA SER A 43 4.99 2.88 0.70
C SER A 43 6.24 3.39 1.39
N TYR A 44 6.12 3.76 2.67
CA TYR A 44 7.22 4.26 3.49
C TYR A 44 8.37 3.25 3.62
N LYS A 45 8.07 1.95 3.79
CA LYS A 45 9.10 0.90 3.82
C LYS A 45 9.98 0.87 2.56
N ARG A 46 9.44 1.24 1.40
CA ARG A 46 10.15 1.23 0.12
C ARG A 46 10.92 2.51 -0.15
N ILE A 47 10.33 3.65 0.22
CA ILE A 47 10.83 4.97 -0.18
C ILE A 47 11.62 5.65 0.93
N GLN A 48 11.31 5.36 2.21
CA GLN A 48 11.84 6.03 3.41
C GLN A 48 11.72 7.55 3.41
N ASN A 49 10.83 8.10 2.58
CA ASN A 49 10.50 9.51 2.56
C ASN A 49 9.01 9.65 2.92
N PRO A 50 8.66 10.32 4.02
CA PRO A 50 7.28 10.42 4.49
C PRO A 50 6.40 11.17 3.48
N THR A 51 6.89 12.27 2.89
CA THR A 51 6.16 13.08 1.91
C THR A 51 5.85 12.26 0.66
N LEU A 52 6.84 11.59 0.08
CA LEU A 52 6.61 10.75 -1.10
C LEU A 52 5.73 9.53 -0.78
N ALA A 53 5.85 8.98 0.43
CA ALA A 53 5.03 7.85 0.85
C ALA A 53 3.55 8.25 0.96
N GLU A 54 3.28 9.43 1.51
CA GLU A 54 1.95 10.03 1.58
C GLU A 54 1.39 10.28 0.18
N SER A 55 2.14 10.96 -0.69
CA SER A 55 1.69 11.25 -2.06
C SER A 55 1.37 9.98 -2.86
N ILE A 56 2.19 8.92 -2.76
CA ILE A 56 1.85 7.64 -3.41
C ILE A 56 0.57 7.05 -2.83
N THR A 57 0.40 7.13 -1.51
CA THR A 57 -0.79 6.58 -0.85
C THR A 57 -2.04 7.29 -1.39
N GLU A 58 -2.02 8.62 -1.45
CA GLU A 58 -3.09 9.42 -2.06
C GLU A 58 -3.36 9.02 -3.50
N ILE A 59 -2.34 8.94 -4.35
CA ILE A 59 -2.46 8.53 -5.77
C ILE A 59 -3.15 7.17 -5.89
N VAL A 60 -2.78 6.19 -5.05
CA VAL A 60 -3.39 4.86 -5.05
C VAL A 60 -4.89 4.91 -4.71
N PHE A 61 -5.29 5.74 -3.74
CA PHE A 61 -6.70 5.89 -3.37
C PHE A 61 -7.50 6.73 -4.38
N VAL A 62 -6.89 7.75 -4.99
CA VAL A 62 -7.49 8.50 -6.10
C VAL A 62 -7.73 7.57 -7.29
N GLY A 63 -6.72 6.81 -7.71
CA GLY A 63 -6.87 5.82 -8.77
C GLY A 63 -7.90 4.74 -8.42
N LEU A 64 -8.01 4.36 -7.14
CA LEU A 64 -9.08 3.46 -6.69
C LEU A 64 -10.49 4.03 -6.96
N TRP A 65 -10.69 5.32 -6.74
CA TRP A 65 -11.96 6.01 -6.94
C TRP A 65 -12.25 6.29 -8.42
N GLU A 66 -11.25 6.68 -9.19
CA GLU A 66 -11.38 6.98 -10.62
C GLU A 66 -11.71 5.70 -11.42
N GLU A 67 -10.99 4.61 -11.15
CA GLU A 67 -11.18 3.34 -11.86
C GLU A 67 -12.30 2.46 -11.26
N LYS A 68 -13.16 3.00 -10.38
CA LYS A 68 -14.14 2.23 -9.60
C LYS A 68 -15.05 1.33 -10.46
N GLU A 69 -15.43 1.78 -11.64
CA GLU A 69 -16.38 1.09 -12.53
C GLU A 69 -15.74 -0.11 -13.27
N ASN A 70 -14.47 0.01 -13.64
CA ASN A 70 -13.75 -0.96 -14.48
C ASN A 70 -13.18 -2.17 -13.71
N LYS A 71 -13.34 -2.21 -12.39
CA LYS A 71 -12.72 -3.27 -11.57
C LYS A 71 -13.44 -4.61 -11.69
N LYS A 72 -12.77 -5.60 -12.27
CA LYS A 72 -13.17 -7.02 -12.15
C LYS A 72 -13.06 -7.48 -10.68
N LYS A 73 -13.62 -8.65 -10.35
CA LYS A 73 -13.66 -9.24 -8.99
C LYS A 73 -12.25 -9.47 -8.40
N GLN A 74 -11.56 -8.41 -8.01
CA GLN A 74 -10.25 -8.46 -7.37
C GLN A 74 -10.39 -8.24 -5.87
N LYS A 75 -9.52 -8.89 -5.09
CA LYS A 75 -9.39 -8.60 -3.66
C LYS A 75 -8.80 -7.20 -3.50
N LEU A 76 -9.35 -6.44 -2.55
CA LEU A 76 -9.04 -5.02 -2.36
C LEU A 76 -7.56 -4.78 -2.02
N LEU A 77 -7.03 -5.48 -1.01
CA LEU A 77 -5.65 -5.29 -0.58
C LEU A 77 -4.61 -5.61 -1.69
N PRO A 78 -4.66 -6.77 -2.38
CA PRO A 78 -3.74 -7.04 -3.49
C PRO A 78 -3.76 -5.99 -4.60
N TYR A 79 -4.94 -5.43 -4.93
CA TYR A 79 -5.04 -4.33 -5.88
C TYR A 79 -4.26 -3.11 -5.39
N LEU A 80 -4.52 -2.65 -4.16
CA LEU A 80 -3.87 -1.47 -3.59
C LEU A 80 -2.34 -1.60 -3.57
N LEU A 81 -1.85 -2.78 -3.17
CA LEU A 81 -0.41 -3.04 -3.15
C LEU A 81 0.21 -3.13 -4.55
N THR A 82 -0.55 -3.58 -5.54
CA THR A 82 -0.07 -3.64 -6.94
C THR A 82 0.01 -2.25 -7.55
N SER A 83 -1.02 -1.42 -7.37
CA SER A 83 -1.00 -0.01 -7.78
C SER A 83 0.14 0.76 -7.11
N LEU A 84 0.31 0.59 -5.79
CA LEU A 84 1.42 1.17 -5.04
C LEU A 84 2.78 0.79 -5.65
N ARG A 85 3.00 -0.50 -5.94
CA ARG A 85 4.28 -0.97 -6.52
C ARG A 85 4.56 -0.34 -7.88
N SER A 86 3.54 -0.19 -8.72
CA SER A 86 3.69 0.47 -10.02
C SER A 86 4.11 1.94 -9.86
N HIS A 87 3.49 2.69 -8.94
CA HIS A 87 3.87 4.08 -8.68
C HIS A 87 5.26 4.22 -8.05
N VAL A 88 5.62 3.33 -7.12
CA VAL A 88 6.97 3.30 -6.54
C VAL A 88 8.02 3.04 -7.62
N LEU A 89 7.78 2.09 -8.52
CA LEU A 89 8.68 1.79 -9.64
C LEU A 89 8.82 3.00 -10.58
N GLN A 90 7.73 3.73 -10.80
CA GLN A 90 7.76 4.96 -11.58
C GLN A 90 8.62 6.04 -10.90
N LEU A 91 8.48 6.27 -9.58
CA LEU A 91 9.34 7.21 -8.87
C LEU A 91 10.83 6.85 -8.95
N TYR A 92 11.16 5.55 -8.90
CA TYR A 92 12.53 5.10 -9.07
C TYR A 92 13.07 5.36 -10.47
N ARG A 93 12.25 5.16 -11.51
CA ARG A 93 12.61 5.46 -12.91
C ARG A 93 12.84 6.96 -13.13
N GLU A 94 12.08 7.80 -12.45
CA GLU A 94 12.20 9.27 -12.51
C GLU A 94 13.32 9.83 -11.63
N GLY A 95 14.04 8.98 -10.86
CA GLY A 95 15.10 9.41 -9.95
C GLY A 95 14.61 10.21 -8.73
N LYS A 96 13.29 10.27 -8.50
CA LYS A 96 12.67 10.99 -7.38
C LYS A 96 12.77 10.22 -6.06
N ALA A 97 13.02 8.92 -6.12
CA ALA A 97 13.26 8.06 -4.98
C ALA A 97 14.42 7.11 -5.26
N VAL A 98 15.16 6.73 -4.23
CA VAL A 98 16.23 5.73 -4.33
C VAL A 98 15.71 4.42 -3.75
N PRO A 99 15.78 3.29 -4.49
CA PRO A 99 15.40 2.01 -3.93
C PRO A 99 16.25 1.71 -2.71
N ARG A 100 15.61 1.24 -1.64
CA ARG A 100 16.32 0.73 -0.47
C ARG A 100 17.14 -0.47 -0.92
N VAL A 101 18.44 -0.28 -1.15
CA VAL A 101 19.40 -1.38 -1.22
C VAL A 101 19.46 -1.93 0.19
N GLU A 102 18.76 -3.04 0.44
CA GLU A 102 19.04 -3.82 1.63
C GLU A 102 20.51 -4.24 1.55
N ARG A 103 21.36 -3.61 2.36
CA ARG A 103 22.62 -4.27 2.75
C ARG A 103 22.18 -5.57 3.40
N LYS A 104 22.25 -6.69 2.67
CA LYS A 104 22.28 -8.01 3.29
C LYS A 104 23.40 -7.92 4.31
N SER A 105 23.04 -7.94 5.60
CA SER A 105 24.01 -7.93 6.67
C SER A 105 24.98 -9.08 6.42
N ASN A 106 26.27 -8.79 6.27
CA ASN A 106 27.33 -9.73 5.91
C ASN A 106 27.66 -10.75 7.03
N TYR A 107 26.65 -11.21 7.78
CA TYR A 107 26.80 -12.26 8.79
C TYR A 107 27.01 -13.67 8.21
N SER A 108 27.23 -13.80 6.90
CA SER A 108 27.64 -15.04 6.24
C SER A 108 29.15 -15.11 5.92
N MET A 109 29.90 -14.00 6.03
CA MET A 109 31.37 -14.03 5.89
C MET A 109 32.07 -14.25 7.23
N LEU A 110 31.44 -13.84 8.35
CA LEU A 110 31.99 -14.03 9.70
C LEU A 110 31.84 -15.47 10.23
N THR A 111 30.91 -16.27 9.69
CA THR A 111 30.74 -17.67 10.09
C THR A 111 31.85 -18.57 9.53
N CYS A 112 32.40 -18.26 8.35
CA CYS A 112 33.52 -19.01 7.77
C CYS A 112 34.85 -18.81 8.53
N ILE A 113 34.99 -17.73 9.31
CA ILE A 113 36.23 -17.43 10.04
C ILE A 113 36.25 -18.13 11.42
N HIS A 114 35.09 -18.43 12.01
CA HIS A 114 35.02 -19.04 13.36
C HIS A 114 34.79 -20.56 13.37
N THR A 115 34.67 -21.23 12.22
CA THR A 115 34.54 -22.71 12.12
C THR A 115 35.74 -23.38 11.45
N GLY A 116 36.93 -22.78 11.60
CA GLY A 116 38.19 -23.29 11.05
C GLY A 116 39.30 -23.50 12.07
N ILE A 117 39.01 -23.62 13.36
CA ILE A 117 39.99 -24.01 14.39
C ILE A 117 39.28 -24.87 15.46
N ASN A 118 39.21 -26.17 15.21
CA ASN A 118 39.77 -27.27 16.03
C ASN A 118 39.24 -28.61 15.51
#